data_AF-A0A920I8G4-F1
#
_entry.id   AF-A0A920I8G4-F1
#
_cell.length_a   1.000
_cell.length_b   1.000
_cell.length_c   1.000
_cell.angle_alpha   90.00
_cell.angle_beta   90.00
_cell.angle_gamma   90.00
#
_symmetry.space_group_name_H-M   'P 1'
#
loop_
_entity.id
_entity.type
_entity.pdbx_description
1 polymer ?
#
loop_
_entity_poly.entity_id
_entity_poly.type
_entity_poly.pdbx_seq_one_letter_code
_entity_poly.pdbx_strand_id
1 'polypeptide(L)' 'MLGHRINGKRLGIIGMGSIGQAIARRAKAFGMSIHYHNRKAVHPSTEAELEATYWENVEQMLPVWILFR' A
#
# COMPACT_ATOMS: atom_id res chain seq x y z
N MET A 1 -24.83 -4.05 -11.68
CA MET A 1 -24.06 -3.31 -10.67
C MET A 1 -22.77 -2.81 -11.30
N LEU A 2 -22.60 -1.50 -11.45
CA LEU A 2 -21.34 -0.87 -11.86
C LEU A 2 -20.35 -0.95 -10.68
N GLY A 3 -19.11 -1.34 -10.94
CA GLY A 3 -18.11 -1.71 -9.93
C GLY A 3 -17.83 -0.66 -8.85
N HIS A 4 -17.32 -1.10 -7.71
CA HIS A 4 -16.92 -0.23 -6.62
C HIS A 4 -15.75 0.67 -7.05
N ARG A 5 -15.84 1.99 -6.77
CA ARG A 5 -14.72 2.92 -6.99
C ARG A 5 -13.52 2.53 -6.12
N ILE A 6 -12.34 2.46 -6.74
CA ILE A 6 -11.07 2.13 -6.07
C ILE A 6 -10.16 3.35 -5.86
N ASN A 7 -10.40 4.45 -6.58
CA ASN A 7 -9.69 5.71 -6.37
C ASN A 7 -9.87 6.19 -4.92
N GLY A 8 -8.78 6.66 -4.30
CA GLY A 8 -8.75 7.14 -2.93
C GLY A 8 -8.74 6.03 -1.87
N LYS A 9 -8.76 4.76 -2.28
CA LYS A 9 -8.62 3.64 -1.34
C LYS A 9 -7.15 3.36 -1.02
N ARG A 10 -6.92 2.75 0.14
CA ARG A 10 -5.60 2.29 0.59
C ARG A 10 -5.35 0.84 0.16
N LEU A 11 -4.15 0.57 -0.35
CA LEU A 11 -3.66 -0.78 -0.62
C LEU A 11 -2.50 -1.09 0.34
N GLY A 12 -2.67 -2.13 1.16
CA GLY A 12 -1.59 -2.68 1.99
C GLY A 12 -0.83 -3.79 1.24
N ILE A 13 0.50 -3.72 1.21
CA ILE A 13 1.38 -4.71 0.57
C ILE A 13 2.34 -5.29 1.62
N ILE A 14 2.33 -6.61 1.79
CA ILE A 14 3.31 -7.32 2.62
C ILE A 14 4.39 -7.89 1.70
N GLY A 15 5.62 -7.38 1.80
CA GLY A 15 6.70 -7.75 0.89
C GLY A 15 6.76 -6.89 -0.38
N MET A 16 7.55 -5.81 -0.34
CA MET A 16 7.82 -4.90 -1.45
C MET A 16 9.04 -5.32 -2.27
N GLY A 17 9.01 -6.56 -2.78
CA GLY A 17 9.95 -7.04 -3.81
C GLY A 17 9.48 -6.67 -5.22
N SER A 18 10.01 -7.31 -6.26
CA SER A 18 9.67 -7.02 -7.66
C SER A 18 8.15 -7.08 -7.94
N ILE A 19 7.46 -8.06 -7.36
CA ILE A 19 6.00 -8.22 -7.49
C ILE A 19 5.27 -7.08 -6.78
N GLY A 20 5.63 -6.80 -5.52
CA GLY A 20 5.02 -5.73 -4.74
C GLY A 20 5.14 -4.36 -5.43
N GLN A 21 6.31 -4.06 -5.98
CA GLN A 21 6.54 -2.82 -6.72
C GLN A 21 5.70 -2.75 -8.01
N ALA A 22 5.58 -3.86 -8.74
CA ALA A 22 4.74 -3.92 -9.94
C ALA A 22 3.25 -3.74 -9.61
N ILE A 23 2.79 -4.23 -8.46
CA ILE A 23 1.43 -4.00 -7.96
C ILE A 23 1.25 -2.54 -7.55
N ALA A 24 2.19 -1.99 -6.78
CA ALA A 24 2.17 -0.59 -6.32
C ALA A 24 2.08 0.39 -7.50
N ARG A 25 2.88 0.20 -8.56
CA ARG A 25 2.80 1.03 -9.78
C ARG A 25 1.42 1.05 -10.41
N ARG A 26 0.76 -0.11 -10.51
CA ARG A 26 -0.59 -0.20 -11.08
C ARG A 26 -1.62 0.48 -10.17
N ALA A 27 -1.54 0.20 -8.87
CA ALA A 27 -2.46 0.78 -7.89
C ALA A 27 -2.33 2.31 -7.81
N LYS A 28 -1.11 2.84 -7.88
CA LYS A 28 -0.84 4.28 -7.99
C LYS A 28 -1.54 4.88 -9.21
N ALA A 29 -1.45 4.23 -10.38
CA ALA A 29 -2.14 4.68 -11.60
C ALA A 29 -3.68 4.69 -11.45
N PHE A 30 -4.24 3.88 -10.54
CA PHE A 30 -5.65 3.91 -10.18
C PHE A 30 -6.01 4.93 -9.08
N GLY A 31 -5.05 5.75 -8.64
CA GLY A 31 -5.25 6.75 -7.58
C GLY A 31 -5.40 6.13 -6.19
N MET A 32 -4.79 4.97 -5.94
CA MET A 32 -4.76 4.34 -4.62
C MET A 32 -3.54 4.79 -3.84
N SER A 33 -3.68 4.92 -2.52
CA SER A 33 -2.56 5.16 -1.62
C SER A 33 -1.87 3.85 -1.27
N ILE A 34 -0.54 3.79 -1.40
CA ILE A 34 0.23 2.58 -1.19
C ILE A 34 0.81 2.58 0.23
N HIS A 35 0.51 1.53 0.98
CA HIS A 35 1.10 1.26 2.28
C HIS A 35 1.78 -0.10 2.24
N TYR A 36 2.92 -0.25 2.89
CA TYR A 36 3.63 -1.51 2.85
C TYR A 36 4.38 -1.84 4.13
N HIS A 37 4.63 -3.13 4.34
CA HIS A 37 5.49 -3.64 5.39
C HIS A 37 6.49 -4.65 4.82
N ASN A 38 7.72 -4.58 5.33
CA ASN A 38 8.83 -5.48 5.09
C ASN A 38 9.65 -5.65 6.38
N ARG A 39 10.42 -6.75 6.45
CA ARG A 39 11.49 -6.91 7.46
C ARG A 39 12.55 -5.79 7.41
N LYS A 40 12.80 -5.23 6.22
CA LYS A 40 13.65 -4.06 5.98
C LYS A 40 12.97 -3.17 4.94
N ALA A 41 12.89 -1.87 5.21
CA ALA A 41 12.36 -0.90 4.25
C ALA A 41 13.08 -1.02 2.90
N VAL A 42 12.36 -0.70 1.81
CA VAL A 42 13.00 -0.59 0.49
C VAL A 42 13.85 0.68 0.46
N HIS A 43 14.65 0.84 -0.60
CA HIS A 43 15.45 2.05 -0.75
C HIS A 43 14.53 3.29 -0.82
N PRO A 44 14.91 4.44 -0.21
CA PRO A 44 14.07 5.65 -0.21
C PRO A 44 13.65 6.13 -1.59
N SER A 45 14.48 5.90 -2.62
CA SER A 45 14.12 6.23 -4.01
C SER A 45 12.93 5.41 -4.53
N THR A 46 12.83 4.14 -4.13
CA THR A 46 11.71 3.27 -4.50
C THR A 46 10.43 3.69 -3.76
N GLU A 47 10.52 4.08 -2.50
CA GLU A 47 9.38 4.64 -1.77
C GLU A 47 8.86 5.91 -2.42
N ALA A 48 9.76 6.84 -2.77
CA ALA A 48 9.42 8.09 -3.43
C ALA A 48 8.79 7.88 -4.81
N GLU A 49 9.34 6.99 -5.64
CA GLU A 49 8.76 6.64 -6.96
C GLU A 49 7.31 6.16 -6.81
N LEU A 50 7.07 5.29 -5.83
CA LEU A 50 5.78 4.64 -5.62
C LEU A 50 4.80 5.44 -4.76
N GLU A 51 5.24 6.57 -4.19
CA GLU A 51 4.49 7.31 -3.15
C GLU A 51 4.01 6.36 -2.03
N ALA A 52 4.88 5.42 -1.65
CA ALA A 52 4.56 4.36 -0.71
C ALA A 52 4.94 4.73 0.72
N THR A 53 4.05 4.43 1.67
CA THR A 53 4.29 4.63 3.11
C THR A 53 4.73 3.30 3.75
N TYR A 54 5.92 3.28 4.35
CA TYR A 54 6.40 2.14 5.13
C TYR A 54 5.76 2.07 6.52
N TRP A 55 5.47 0.85 6.96
CA TRP A 55 5.06 0.54 8.32
C TRP A 55 6.01 -0.48 8.93
N GLU A 56 6.60 -0.15 10.08
CA GLU A 56 7.46 -1.07 10.83
C GLU A 56 6.69 -2.30 11.36
N ASN A 57 5.39 -2.15 11.56
CA ASN A 57 4.52 -3.17 12.11
C ASN A 57 3.28 -3.34 11.22
N VAL A 58 2.94 -4.58 10.88
CA VAL A 58 1.82 -4.92 9.98
C VAL A 58 0.47 -4.53 10.58
N GLU A 59 0.32 -4.74 11.88
CA GLU A 59 -0.93 -4.46 12.61
C GLU A 59 -1.26 -2.97 12.57
N GLN A 60 -0.25 -2.08 12.60
CA GLN A 60 -0.43 -0.63 12.45
C GLN A 60 -0.85 -0.22 11.03
N MET A 61 -0.47 -1.00 10.01
CA MET A 61 -0.88 -0.77 8.62
C MET A 61 -2.37 -1.08 8.41
N LEU A 62 -2.92 -2.02 9.17
CA LEU A 62 -4.32 -2.44 9.03
C LEU A 62 -5.27 -1.39 9.63
N PRO A 63 -6.42 -1.11 8.99
CA PRO A 63 -7.41 -0.22 9.56
C PRO A 63 -7.99 -0.81 10.85
N VAL A 64 -7.63 -0.22 12.00
CA VAL A 64 -8.15 -0.56 13.34
C VAL A 64 -9.68 -0.33 13.46
N TRP A 65 -10.27 0.41 12.52
CA TRP A 65 -11.64 0.91 12.57
C TRP A 65 -12.74 -0.10 12.20
N ILE A 66 -12.41 -1.35 11.85
CA ILE A 66 -13.42 -2.38 11.54
C ILE A 66 -14.17 -2.88 12.79
N LEU A 67 -13.66 -2.61 14.01
CA LEU A 67 -14.28 -3.04 15.27
C LEU A 67 -15.20 -1.99 15.93
N PHE A 68 -15.28 -0.76 15.42
CA PHE A 68 -16.08 0.33 16.01
C PHE A 68 -17.11 0.94 15.03
N ARG A 69 -17.56 0.17 14.04
CA ARG A 69 -18.70 0.53 13.17
C ARG A 69 -19.77 -0.53 13.18
#